data_AF-A0A2S6U0E2-F1
#
_entry.id   AF-A0A2S6U0E2-F1
#
_cell.length_a   1.000
_cell.length_b   1.000
_cell.length_c   1.000
_cell.angle_alpha   90.00
_cell.angle_beta   90.00
_cell.angle_gamma   90.00
#
_symmetry.space_group_name_H-M   'P 1'
#
loop_
_entity.id
_entity.type
_entity.pdbx_description
1 polymer ?
#
loop_
_entity_poly.entity_id
_entity_poly.type
_entity_poly.pdbx_seq_one_letter_code
_entity_poly.pdbx_strand_id
1 'polypeptide(L)'
;MSMIVKFGILIFSISWIYFELKKWFDFRKKKYTTNESFRLTGSETKRLQGAEKKLLDVRNDLKQVEQQINDIELRGKNVRRNKKGDFDSRSALGKKLNREIRSARKKELWLQGTLQKAETEKEQLGLAGWYRAKPWLEAEARCIFARITILGYTASVLILDYGLLIMTGFWWGLLLIAIWIGLYFLTRKFLEDELLLARLEL
;
A
#
# COMPACT_ATOMS: atom_id res chain seq x y z
N MET A 1 37.53 1.86 32.60
CA MET A 1 36.83 2.58 31.50
C MET A 1 37.56 3.87 31.09
N SER A 2 38.07 3.94 29.85
CA SER A 2 38.76 5.13 29.29
C SER A 2 37.84 6.35 29.21
N MET A 3 38.41 7.57 29.34
CA MET A 3 37.68 8.84 29.22
C MET A 3 36.93 8.94 27.88
N ILE A 4 37.48 8.33 26.81
CA ILE A 4 36.88 8.26 25.47
C ILE A 4 35.58 7.45 25.48
N VAL A 5 35.54 6.33 26.21
CA VAL A 5 34.34 5.48 26.32
C VAL A 5 33.23 6.20 27.09
N LYS A 6 33.58 6.91 28.17
CA LYS A 6 32.63 7.72 28.93
C LYS A 6 32.05 8.87 28.09
N PHE A 7 32.88 9.52 27.28
CA PHE A 7 32.43 10.58 26.37
C PHE A 7 31.52 10.04 25.26
N GLY A 8 31.83 8.86 24.71
CA GLY A 8 30.98 8.15 23.75
C GLY A 8 29.59 7.83 24.31
N ILE A 9 29.52 7.30 25.52
CA ILE A 9 28.25 7.01 26.21
C ILE A 9 27.44 8.30 26.43
N LEU A 10 28.09 9.40 26.82
CA LEU A 10 27.43 10.68 27.06
C LEU A 10 26.83 11.26 25.77
N ILE A 11 27.60 11.31 24.67
CA ILE A 11 27.13 11.80 23.37
C ILE A 11 25.97 10.94 22.87
N PHE A 12 26.06 9.63 23.04
CA PHE A 12 25.03 8.68 22.63
C PHE A 12 23.74 8.86 23.45
N SER A 13 23.85 9.07 24.76
CA SER A 13 22.71 9.33 25.66
C SER A 13 22.04 10.68 25.40
N ILE A 14 22.81 11.72 25.11
CA ILE A 14 22.27 13.04 24.75
C ILE A 14 21.56 12.99 23.39
N SER A 15 22.15 12.29 22.42
CA SER A 15 21.52 12.07 21.11
C SER A 15 20.20 11.30 21.24
N TRP A 16 20.14 10.32 22.15
CA TRP A 16 18.93 9.60 22.47
C TRP A 16 17.83 10.48 23.06
N ILE A 17 18.15 11.24 24.10
CA ILE A 17 17.21 12.15 24.78
C ILE A 17 16.68 13.17 23.78
N TYR A 18 17.54 13.71 22.91
CA TYR A 18 17.12 14.63 21.86
C TYR A 18 16.15 13.97 20.86
N PHE A 19 16.40 12.72 20.46
CA PHE A 19 15.54 12.00 19.52
C PHE A 19 14.16 11.69 20.13
N GLU A 20 14.11 11.22 21.38
CA GLU A 20 12.85 10.97 22.11
C GLU A 20 12.08 12.27 22.39
N LEU A 21 12.75 13.37 22.74
CA LEU A 21 12.10 14.67 22.94
C LEU A 21 11.53 15.23 21.63
N LYS A 22 12.30 15.18 20.55
CA LYS A 22 11.82 15.61 19.22
C LYS A 22 10.61 14.77 18.78
N LYS A 23 10.63 13.47 19.05
CA LYS A 23 9.49 12.55 18.81
C LYS A 23 8.26 12.95 19.62
N TRP A 24 8.41 13.24 20.92
CA TRP A 24 7.30 13.64 21.77
C TRP A 24 6.62 14.94 21.27
N PHE A 25 7.42 15.89 20.79
CA PHE A 25 6.92 17.12 20.17
C PHE A 25 6.24 16.88 18.82
N ASP A 26 6.81 16.05 17.94
CA ASP A 26 6.22 15.72 16.65
C ASP A 26 4.93 14.89 16.79
N PHE A 27 4.89 14.00 17.78
CA PHE A 27 3.73 13.17 18.12
C PHE A 27 2.56 14.02 18.65
N ARG A 28 2.83 14.98 19.55
CA ARG A 28 1.83 15.96 20.00
C ARG A 28 1.31 16.83 18.85
N LYS A 29 2.18 17.27 17.94
CA LYS A 29 1.78 18.12 16.81
C LYS A 29 0.90 17.39 15.80
N LYS A 30 1.12 16.10 15.57
CA LYS A 30 0.45 15.36 14.50
C LYS A 30 -0.87 14.68 14.88
N LYS A 31 -1.32 14.72 16.14
CA LYS A 31 -2.62 14.16 16.62
C LYS A 31 -2.87 12.66 16.31
N TYR A 32 -1.93 11.91 15.71
CA TYR A 32 -2.06 10.47 15.46
C TYR A 32 -1.81 9.71 16.77
N THR A 33 -2.83 9.66 17.61
CA THR A 33 -2.73 9.16 18.99
C THR A 33 -3.45 7.83 19.20
N THR A 34 -4.31 7.42 18.28
CA THR A 34 -5.17 6.23 18.43
C THR A 34 -5.45 5.56 17.08
N ASN A 35 -5.74 4.24 17.08
CA ASN A 35 -6.17 3.48 15.89
C ASN A 35 -7.35 4.14 15.14
N GLU A 36 -8.20 4.88 15.85
CA GLU A 36 -9.33 5.61 15.26
C GLU A 36 -8.91 6.74 14.31
N SER A 37 -7.70 7.30 14.49
CA SER A 37 -7.15 8.36 13.65
C SER A 37 -6.84 7.89 12.21
N PHE A 38 -6.73 6.57 12.01
CA PHE A 38 -6.45 5.95 10.72
C PHE A 38 -7.69 5.36 10.03
N ARG A 39 -8.84 5.33 10.73
CA ARG A 39 -10.09 4.87 10.15
C ARG A 39 -10.61 5.87 9.13
N LEU A 40 -11.41 5.36 8.20
CA LEU A 40 -12.19 6.20 7.31
C LEU A 40 -13.16 7.05 8.13
N THR A 41 -13.23 8.34 7.84
CA THR A 41 -14.20 9.25 8.43
C THR A 41 -15.62 8.89 7.99
N GLY A 42 -16.63 9.35 8.72
CA GLY A 42 -18.04 9.19 8.32
C GLY A 42 -18.36 9.74 6.92
N SER A 43 -17.65 10.78 6.48
CA SER A 43 -17.76 11.31 5.11
C SER A 43 -17.10 10.42 4.07
N GLU A 44 -15.96 9.80 4.39
CA GLU A 44 -15.24 8.94 3.45
C GLU A 44 -15.89 7.58 3.31
N THR A 45 -16.44 7.03 4.40
CA THR A 45 -17.27 5.81 4.34
C THR A 45 -18.50 6.01 3.47
N LYS A 46 -19.20 7.16 3.60
CA LYS A 46 -20.30 7.50 2.69
C LYS A 46 -19.85 7.63 1.22
N ARG A 47 -18.68 8.23 0.98
CA ARG A 47 -18.11 8.31 -0.38
C ARG A 47 -17.75 6.93 -0.93
N LEU A 48 -17.15 6.07 -0.11
CA LEU A 48 -16.81 4.69 -0.47
C LEU A 48 -18.08 3.92 -0.86
N GLN A 49 -19.12 3.96 -0.03
CA GLN A 49 -20.42 3.33 -0.33
C GLN A 49 -21.04 3.90 -1.62
N GLY A 50 -20.92 5.20 -1.85
CA GLY A 50 -21.34 5.83 -3.10
C GLY A 50 -20.57 5.32 -4.32
N ALA A 51 -19.25 5.17 -4.20
CA ALA A 51 -18.40 4.61 -5.25
C ALA A 51 -18.71 3.13 -5.51
N GLU A 52 -18.95 2.34 -4.46
CA GLU A 52 -19.38 0.94 -4.58
C GLU A 52 -20.71 0.79 -5.29
N LYS A 53 -21.68 1.65 -4.96
CA LYS A 53 -22.97 1.66 -5.63
C LYS A 53 -22.82 2.01 -7.11
N LYS A 54 -22.05 3.07 -7.44
CA LYS A 54 -21.76 3.44 -8.84
C LYS A 54 -21.09 2.30 -9.61
N LEU A 55 -20.14 1.62 -9.00
CA LEU A 55 -19.44 0.49 -9.62
C LEU A 55 -20.42 -0.65 -9.91
N LEU A 56 -21.32 -0.95 -8.96
CA LEU A 56 -22.36 -1.96 -9.14
C LEU A 56 -23.34 -1.58 -10.27
N ASP A 57 -23.76 -0.31 -10.31
CA ASP A 57 -24.64 0.22 -11.36
C ASP A 57 -23.96 0.08 -12.75
N VAL A 58 -22.70 0.49 -12.88
CA VAL A 58 -21.94 0.36 -14.14
C VAL A 58 -21.77 -1.10 -14.55
N ARG A 59 -21.52 -2.02 -13.61
CA ARG A 59 -21.43 -3.46 -13.90
C ARG A 59 -22.76 -4.02 -14.40
N ASN A 60 -23.87 -3.59 -13.83
CA ASN A 60 -25.20 -4.00 -14.28
C ASN A 60 -25.50 -3.48 -15.69
N ASP A 61 -25.18 -2.20 -15.96
CA ASP A 61 -25.32 -1.61 -17.29
C ASP A 61 -24.46 -2.33 -18.33
N LEU A 62 -23.24 -2.72 -17.97
CA LEU A 62 -22.33 -3.46 -18.85
C LEU A 62 -22.92 -4.84 -19.19
N LYS A 63 -23.41 -5.58 -18.18
CA LYS A 63 -24.11 -6.85 -18.40
C LYS A 63 -25.33 -6.71 -19.30
N GLN A 64 -26.12 -5.64 -19.14
CA GLN A 64 -27.26 -5.38 -20.03
C GLN A 64 -26.83 -5.14 -21.47
N VAL A 65 -25.73 -4.41 -21.68
CA VAL A 65 -25.18 -4.18 -23.02
C VAL A 65 -24.62 -5.46 -23.64
N GLU A 66 -23.93 -6.30 -22.85
CA GLU A 66 -23.47 -7.62 -23.30
C GLU A 66 -24.65 -8.51 -23.71
N GLN A 67 -25.73 -8.53 -22.92
CA GLN A 67 -26.97 -9.22 -23.28
C GLN A 67 -27.57 -8.68 -24.58
N GLN A 68 -27.63 -7.36 -24.75
CA GLN A 68 -28.10 -6.75 -26.00
C GLN A 68 -27.26 -7.15 -27.21
N ILE A 69 -25.93 -7.22 -27.06
CA ILE A 69 -25.03 -7.68 -28.13
C ILE A 69 -25.34 -9.14 -28.46
N ASN A 70 -25.46 -10.01 -27.46
CA ASN A 70 -25.81 -11.42 -27.65
C ASN A 70 -27.18 -11.59 -28.34
N ASP A 71 -28.18 -10.79 -27.96
CA ASP A 71 -29.50 -10.80 -28.59
C ASP A 71 -29.45 -10.35 -30.05
N ILE A 72 -28.62 -9.36 -30.38
CA ILE A 72 -28.36 -8.95 -31.77
C ILE A 72 -27.70 -10.09 -32.55
N GLU A 73 -26.74 -10.78 -31.94
CA GLU A 73 -26.04 -11.92 -32.57
C GLU A 73 -26.97 -13.11 -32.81
N LEU A 74 -27.86 -13.41 -31.84
CA LEU A 74 -28.89 -14.44 -31.97
C LEU A 74 -29.89 -14.11 -33.07
N ARG A 75 -30.39 -12.86 -33.12
CA ARG A 75 -31.28 -12.40 -34.22
C ARG A 75 -30.60 -12.47 -35.58
N GLY A 76 -29.28 -12.29 -35.62
CA GLY A 76 -28.46 -12.35 -36.82
C GLY A 76 -27.95 -13.75 -37.20
N LYS A 77 -28.26 -14.80 -36.45
CA LYS A 77 -27.67 -16.15 -36.62
C LYS A 77 -27.79 -16.70 -38.05
N ASN A 78 -28.91 -16.44 -38.73
CA ASN A 78 -29.17 -16.91 -40.09
C ASN A 78 -28.80 -15.89 -41.18
N VAL A 79 -28.23 -14.75 -40.80
CA VAL A 79 -27.80 -13.73 -41.76
C VAL A 79 -26.38 -14.04 -42.20
N ARG A 80 -26.15 -14.09 -43.52
CA ARG A 80 -24.83 -14.30 -44.10
C ARG A 80 -23.85 -13.26 -43.53
N ARG A 81 -22.63 -13.66 -43.22
CA ARG A 81 -21.55 -12.77 -42.74
C ARG A 81 -20.49 -12.54 -43.81
N ASN A 82 -19.83 -11.39 -43.76
CA ASN A 82 -18.70 -11.07 -44.62
C ASN A 82 -17.38 -11.65 -44.04
N LYS A 83 -16.28 -11.55 -44.79
CA LYS A 83 -14.94 -11.99 -44.32
C LYS A 83 -14.43 -11.23 -43.08
N LYS A 84 -15.02 -10.07 -42.76
CA LYS A 84 -14.69 -9.25 -41.59
C LYS A 84 -15.52 -9.62 -40.35
N GLY A 85 -16.47 -10.55 -40.47
CA GLY A 85 -17.35 -10.99 -39.38
C GLY A 85 -18.65 -10.19 -39.23
N ASP A 86 -18.86 -9.12 -40.01
CA ASP A 86 -20.10 -8.32 -39.98
C ASP A 86 -21.23 -9.02 -40.75
N PHE A 87 -22.48 -8.66 -40.44
CA PHE A 87 -23.64 -9.12 -41.20
C PHE A 87 -23.62 -8.57 -42.64
N ASP A 88 -24.17 -9.33 -43.58
CA ASP A 88 -24.22 -8.93 -45.00
C ASP A 88 -25.05 -7.64 -45.18
N SER A 89 -24.34 -6.57 -45.52
CA SER A 89 -24.89 -5.23 -45.73
C SER A 89 -25.70 -5.11 -47.02
N ARG A 90 -25.79 -6.16 -47.85
CA ARG A 90 -26.71 -6.18 -49.00
C ARG A 90 -28.18 -6.32 -48.56
N SER A 91 -28.42 -6.95 -47.41
CA SER A 91 -29.76 -7.12 -46.85
C SER A 91 -30.15 -5.95 -45.94
N ALA A 92 -31.44 -5.56 -45.95
CA ALA A 92 -31.95 -4.54 -45.03
C ALA A 92 -31.76 -4.94 -43.55
N LEU A 93 -31.96 -6.23 -43.25
CA LEU A 93 -31.75 -6.80 -41.92
C LEU A 93 -30.27 -6.73 -41.49
N GLY A 94 -29.34 -7.13 -42.35
CA GLY A 94 -27.91 -7.06 -42.05
C GLY A 94 -27.40 -5.64 -41.85
N LYS A 95 -27.88 -4.66 -42.64
CA LYS A 95 -27.61 -3.23 -42.40
C LYS A 95 -28.10 -2.78 -41.02
N LYS A 96 -29.31 -3.19 -40.61
CA LYS A 96 -29.90 -2.85 -39.31
C LYS A 96 -29.10 -3.46 -38.16
N LEU A 97 -28.83 -4.75 -38.20
CA LEU A 97 -28.05 -5.47 -37.18
C LEU A 97 -26.64 -4.89 -37.03
N ASN A 98 -25.96 -4.54 -38.12
CA ASN A 98 -24.64 -3.90 -38.07
C ASN A 98 -24.67 -2.51 -37.40
N ARG A 99 -25.75 -1.74 -37.59
CA ARG A 99 -25.89 -0.44 -36.92
C ARG A 99 -26.14 -0.62 -35.42
N GLU A 100 -27.03 -1.55 -35.06
CA GLU A 100 -27.34 -1.87 -33.66
C GLU A 100 -26.10 -2.39 -32.92
N ILE A 101 -25.38 -3.37 -33.49
CA ILE A 101 -24.19 -3.96 -32.84
C ILE A 101 -23.07 -2.93 -32.68
N ARG A 102 -22.87 -2.04 -33.65
CA ARG A 102 -21.86 -0.98 -33.57
C ARG A 102 -22.20 0.05 -32.49
N SER A 103 -23.48 0.39 -32.35
CA SER A 103 -23.96 1.27 -31.28
C SER A 103 -23.76 0.63 -29.90
N ALA A 104 -24.15 -0.65 -29.76
CA ALA A 104 -23.99 -1.40 -28.52
C ALA A 104 -22.51 -1.54 -28.11
N ARG A 105 -21.62 -1.92 -29.04
CA ARG A 105 -20.17 -1.99 -28.79
C ARG A 105 -19.55 -0.64 -28.42
N LYS A 106 -20.02 0.47 -29.01
CA LYS A 106 -19.57 1.81 -28.61
C LYS A 106 -19.97 2.12 -27.17
N LYS A 107 -21.20 1.75 -26.77
CA LYS A 107 -21.69 1.91 -25.40
C LYS A 107 -20.93 1.03 -24.42
N GLU A 108 -20.66 -0.22 -24.80
CA GLU A 108 -19.84 -1.17 -24.03
C GLU A 108 -18.45 -0.59 -23.75
N LEU A 109 -17.74 -0.12 -24.78
CA LEU A 109 -16.40 0.48 -24.62
C LEU A 109 -16.41 1.69 -23.67
N TRP A 110 -17.45 2.53 -23.76
CA TRP A 110 -17.61 3.67 -22.88
C TRP A 110 -17.88 3.24 -21.42
N LEU A 111 -18.71 2.21 -21.22
CA LEU A 111 -18.98 1.64 -19.90
C LEU A 111 -17.74 0.97 -19.30
N GLN A 112 -16.94 0.26 -20.10
CA GLN A 112 -15.68 -0.33 -19.65
C GLN A 112 -14.70 0.74 -19.16
N GLY A 113 -14.55 1.85 -19.88
CA GLY A 113 -13.73 2.98 -19.43
C GLY A 113 -14.26 3.64 -18.16
N THR A 114 -15.59 3.67 -17.98
CA THR A 114 -16.23 4.20 -16.77
C THR A 114 -16.07 3.25 -15.59
N LEU A 115 -16.14 1.94 -15.83
CA LEU A 115 -15.90 0.89 -14.83
C LEU A 115 -14.49 1.00 -14.26
N GLN A 116 -13.48 1.12 -15.13
CA GLN A 116 -12.09 1.26 -14.72
C GLN A 116 -11.86 2.49 -13.82
N LYS A 117 -12.50 3.62 -14.18
CA LYS A 117 -12.44 4.84 -13.36
C LYS A 117 -13.11 4.64 -12.00
N ALA A 118 -14.28 4.02 -11.97
CA ALA A 118 -15.00 3.74 -10.72
C ALA A 118 -14.25 2.75 -9.82
N GLU A 119 -13.59 1.74 -10.40
CA GLU A 119 -12.73 0.80 -9.68
C GLU A 119 -11.53 1.51 -9.06
N THR A 120 -10.88 2.40 -9.82
CA THR A 120 -9.75 3.20 -9.33
C THR A 120 -10.19 4.15 -8.20
N GLU A 121 -11.34 4.82 -8.34
CA GLU A 121 -11.90 5.70 -7.30
C GLU A 121 -12.22 4.92 -6.02
N LYS A 122 -12.83 3.73 -6.15
CA LYS A 122 -13.09 2.84 -5.00
C LYS A 122 -11.79 2.44 -4.31
N GLU A 123 -10.79 2.00 -5.07
CA GLU A 123 -9.50 1.56 -4.52
C GLU A 123 -8.80 2.69 -3.77
N GLN A 124 -8.73 3.89 -4.36
CA GLN A 124 -8.13 5.06 -3.72
C GLN A 124 -8.83 5.44 -2.41
N LEU A 125 -10.16 5.39 -2.38
CA LEU A 125 -10.94 5.66 -1.18
C LEU A 125 -10.76 4.58 -0.11
N GLY A 126 -10.65 3.30 -0.50
CA GLY A 126 -10.34 2.21 0.43
C GLY A 126 -8.96 2.36 1.07
N LEU A 127 -7.95 2.76 0.29
CA LEU A 127 -6.58 2.95 0.76
C LEU A 127 -6.35 4.25 1.55
N ALA A 128 -7.34 5.13 1.66
CA ALA A 128 -7.18 6.42 2.33
C ALA A 128 -6.76 6.28 3.80
N GLY A 129 -7.26 5.26 4.51
CA GLY A 129 -6.83 4.95 5.87
C GLY A 129 -5.36 4.51 5.94
N TRP A 130 -4.96 3.62 5.03
CA TRP A 130 -3.57 3.15 4.92
C TRP A 130 -2.60 4.28 4.59
N TYR A 131 -2.94 5.19 3.67
CA TYR A 131 -2.09 6.35 3.35
C TYR A 131 -1.84 7.27 4.56
N ARG A 132 -2.80 7.36 5.49
CA ARG A 132 -2.61 8.09 6.76
C ARG A 132 -1.78 7.31 7.77
N ALA A 133 -1.94 5.98 7.83
CA ALA A 133 -1.21 5.11 8.73
C ALA A 133 0.27 4.96 8.34
N LYS A 134 0.59 4.92 7.04
CA LYS A 134 1.94 4.70 6.53
C LYS A 134 3.03 5.59 7.15
N PRO A 135 2.92 6.94 7.13
CA PRO A 135 3.95 7.80 7.72
C PRO A 135 4.08 7.63 9.23
N TRP A 136 3.01 7.19 9.91
CA TRP A 136 3.06 6.87 11.34
C TRP A 136 3.78 5.55 11.58
N LEU A 137 3.45 4.50 10.84
CA LEU A 137 4.11 3.19 10.90
C LEU A 137 5.61 3.31 10.63
N GLU A 138 6.00 4.04 9.57
CA GLU A 138 7.42 4.27 9.25
C GLU A 138 8.15 5.04 10.36
N ALA A 139 7.48 6.00 11.01
CA ALA A 139 8.07 6.74 12.12
C ALA A 139 8.24 5.86 13.35
N GLU A 140 7.22 5.07 13.72
CA GLU A 140 7.26 4.20 14.90
C GLU A 140 8.29 3.08 14.72
N ALA A 141 8.35 2.49 13.53
CA ALA A 141 9.37 1.53 13.12
C ALA A 141 10.81 2.02 13.34
N ARG A 142 11.12 3.23 12.84
CA ARG A 142 12.44 3.85 13.04
C ARG A 142 12.74 4.07 14.51
N CYS A 143 11.71 4.35 15.32
CA CYS A 143 11.88 4.53 16.76
C CYS A 143 12.17 3.20 17.46
N ILE A 144 11.42 2.14 17.15
CA ILE A 144 11.67 0.79 17.68
C ILE A 144 13.08 0.35 17.30
N PHE A 145 13.48 0.58 16.06
CA PHE A 145 14.83 0.28 15.60
C PHE A 145 15.89 1.05 16.40
N ALA A 146 15.70 2.35 16.60
CA ALA A 146 16.60 3.16 17.41
C ALA A 146 16.68 2.65 18.87
N ARG A 147 15.54 2.29 19.48
CA ARG A 147 15.48 1.68 20.84
C ARG A 147 16.31 0.41 20.93
N ILE A 148 16.12 -0.50 19.99
CA ILE A 148 16.86 -1.77 19.92
C ILE A 148 18.36 -1.50 19.74
N THR A 149 18.72 -0.55 18.86
CA THR A 149 20.11 -0.16 18.61
C THR A 149 20.79 0.34 19.86
N ILE A 150 20.10 1.18 20.65
CA ILE A 150 20.66 1.68 21.91
C ILE A 150 20.79 0.58 22.94
N LEU A 151 19.73 -0.20 23.15
CA LEU A 151 19.75 -1.28 24.13
C LEU A 151 20.90 -2.24 23.85
N GLY A 152 21.07 -2.65 22.61
CA GLY A 152 22.13 -3.59 22.31
C GLY A 152 23.52 -2.95 22.18
N TYR A 153 23.66 -1.65 21.84
CA TYR A 153 24.93 -0.93 22.02
C TYR A 153 25.32 -0.89 23.50
N THR A 154 24.39 -0.55 24.39
CA THR A 154 24.65 -0.52 25.84
C THR A 154 24.99 -1.91 26.38
N ALA A 155 24.29 -2.96 25.95
CA ALA A 155 24.62 -4.34 26.30
C ALA A 155 26.03 -4.74 25.81
N SER A 156 26.40 -4.34 24.59
CA SER A 156 27.72 -4.61 24.03
C SER A 156 28.83 -3.93 24.83
N VAL A 157 28.64 -2.67 25.21
CA VAL A 157 29.59 -1.91 26.05
C VAL A 157 29.72 -2.54 27.43
N LEU A 158 28.61 -2.97 28.06
CA LEU A 158 28.64 -3.66 29.34
C LEU A 158 29.35 -5.02 29.24
N ILE A 159 29.10 -5.80 28.19
CA ILE A 159 29.80 -7.07 27.96
C ILE A 159 31.31 -6.85 27.78
N LEU A 160 31.71 -5.77 27.09
CA LEU A 160 33.13 -5.45 26.92
C LEU A 160 33.79 -4.90 28.21
N ASP A 161 33.03 -4.24 29.09
CA ASP A 161 33.55 -3.67 30.35
C ASP A 161 33.60 -4.72 31.49
N TYR A 162 32.66 -5.68 31.52
CA TYR A 162 32.60 -6.77 32.51
C TYR A 162 33.19 -8.11 32.02
N GLY A 163 33.26 -8.32 30.71
CA GLY A 163 33.79 -9.53 30.08
C GLY A 163 35.27 -9.37 29.73
N LEU A 164 36.13 -9.94 30.57
CA LEU A 164 37.49 -10.44 30.34
C LEU A 164 37.99 -10.41 28.87
N LEU A 165 38.47 -9.26 28.36
CA LEU A 165 38.91 -9.17 26.95
C LEU A 165 40.09 -8.21 26.73
N ILE A 166 41.19 -8.44 27.44
CA ILE A 166 42.45 -7.71 27.23
C ILE A 166 43.19 -8.18 25.95
N MET A 167 42.77 -9.27 25.26
CA MET A 167 43.52 -9.83 24.11
C MET A 167 42.73 -10.12 22.81
N THR A 168 41.40 -10.25 22.80
CA THR A 168 40.64 -10.54 21.55
C THR A 168 39.57 -9.49 21.17
N GLY A 169 39.57 -8.31 21.82
CA GLY A 169 38.49 -7.31 21.75
C GLY A 169 38.29 -6.63 20.39
N PHE A 170 39.31 -6.57 19.53
CA PHE A 170 39.19 -5.91 18.22
C PHE A 170 38.29 -6.69 17.25
N TRP A 171 38.47 -8.01 17.16
CA TRP A 171 37.67 -8.87 16.27
C TRP A 171 36.22 -9.02 16.76
N TRP A 172 36.01 -9.07 18.09
CA TRP A 172 34.68 -9.06 18.67
C TRP A 172 33.94 -7.74 18.48
N GLY A 173 34.65 -6.60 18.50
CA GLY A 173 34.07 -5.30 18.17
C GLY A 173 33.60 -5.21 16.72
N LEU A 174 34.40 -5.71 15.77
CA LEU A 174 34.00 -5.79 14.36
C LEU A 174 32.82 -6.74 14.13
N LEU A 175 32.79 -7.89 14.81
CA LEU A 175 31.68 -8.85 14.75
C LEU A 175 30.39 -8.25 15.30
N LEU A 176 30.46 -7.49 16.40
CA LEU A 176 29.33 -6.75 16.95
C LEU A 176 28.82 -5.69 15.96
N ILE A 177 29.70 -4.89 15.36
CA ILE A 177 29.32 -3.91 14.33
C ILE A 177 28.65 -4.61 13.13
N ALA A 178 29.18 -5.74 12.68
CA ALA A 178 28.60 -6.53 11.59
C ALA A 178 27.21 -7.10 11.96
N ILE A 179 27.02 -7.57 13.19
CA ILE A 179 25.72 -8.02 13.71
C ILE A 179 24.72 -6.85 13.75
N TRP A 180 25.16 -5.66 14.17
CA TRP A 180 24.32 -4.45 14.18
C TRP A 180 23.90 -4.01 12.78
N ILE A 181 24.83 -4.03 11.82
CA ILE A 181 24.53 -3.77 10.41
C ILE A 181 23.56 -4.83 9.87
N GLY A 182 23.77 -6.10 10.18
CA GLY A 182 22.88 -7.20 9.81
C GLY A 182 21.46 -7.02 10.37
N LEU A 183 21.35 -6.68 11.66
CA LEU A 183 20.08 -6.38 12.32
C LEU A 183 19.37 -5.16 11.71
N TYR A 184 20.11 -4.11 11.31
CA TYR A 184 19.55 -2.97 10.57
C TYR A 184 18.91 -3.39 9.25
N PHE A 185 19.60 -4.21 8.46
CA PHE A 185 19.05 -4.69 7.19
C PHE A 185 17.89 -5.67 7.39
N LEU A 186 17.95 -6.53 8.40
CA LEU A 186 16.87 -7.46 8.75
C LEU A 186 15.61 -6.74 9.22
N THR A 187 15.75 -5.77 10.13
CA THR A 187 14.61 -4.97 10.61
C THR A 187 14.02 -4.10 9.51
N ARG A 188 14.84 -3.53 8.62
CA ARG A 188 14.36 -2.83 7.42
C ARG A 188 13.53 -3.76 6.53
N LYS A 189 14.02 -4.97 6.26
CA LYS A 189 13.32 -5.95 5.43
C LYS A 189 12.01 -6.42 6.08
N PHE A 190 12.04 -6.73 7.38
CA PHE A 190 10.83 -7.06 8.14
C PHE A 190 9.81 -5.94 8.11
N LEU A 191 10.26 -4.68 8.14
CA LEU A 191 9.36 -3.54 8.03
C LEU A 191 8.72 -3.42 6.65
N GLU A 192 9.50 -3.67 5.60
CA GLU A 192 8.99 -3.72 4.22
C GLU A 192 7.95 -4.84 4.08
N ASP A 193 8.18 -6.00 4.70
CA ASP A 193 7.27 -7.15 4.69
C ASP A 193 6.01 -6.94 5.56
N GLU A 194 6.12 -6.35 6.75
CA GLU A 194 4.95 -6.00 7.60
C GLU A 194 4.12 -4.88 6.97
N LEU A 195 4.73 -3.90 6.30
CA LEU A 195 3.99 -2.87 5.56
C LEU A 195 3.18 -3.44 4.39
N LEU A 196 3.66 -4.55 3.80
CA LEU A 196 2.92 -5.30 2.78
C LEU A 196 1.75 -6.09 3.39
N LEU A 197 1.94 -6.69 4.56
CA LEU A 197 0.87 -7.40 5.29
C LEU A 197 -0.20 -6.46 5.83
N ALA A 198 0.18 -5.31 6.38
CA ALA A 198 -0.74 -4.27 6.85
C ALA A 198 -1.58 -3.63 5.72
N ARG A 199 -1.17 -3.80 4.45
CA ARG A 199 -1.97 -3.42 3.28
C ARG A 199 -3.09 -4.44 2.99
N LEU A 200 -2.98 -5.67 3.48
CA LEU A 200 -3.95 -6.75 3.25
C LEU A 200 -5.03 -6.83 4.35
N GLU A 201 -4.77 -6.28 5.54
CA GLU A 201 -5.66 -6.36 6.71
C GLU A 201 -6.52 -5.09 6.96
N LEU A 202 -6.31 -4.02 6.18
CA LEU A 202 -7.04 -2.73 6.25
C LEU A 202 -7.91 -2.52 5.01
#